data_AF-A0A179BAM5-F1
#
_entry.id   AF-A0A179BAM5-F1
#
_cell.length_a   1.000
_cell.length_b   1.000
_cell.length_c   1.000
_cell.angle_alpha   90.00
_cell.angle_beta   90.00
_cell.angle_gamma   90.00
#
_symmetry.space_group_name_H-M   'P 1'
#
loop_
_entity.id
_entity.type
_entity.pdbx_description
1 polymer ?
#
loop_
_entity_poly.entity_id
_entity_poly.type
_entity_poly.pdbx_seq_one_letter_code
_entity_poly.pdbx_strand_id
1 'polypeptide(L)'
;MSPDDEKAGKFEWIVPQDAGDIRHLSIDGNYVGSIARNTENPSAQHQWSWRVTIGDSIDRNMPLAGQADDEQAAKKAAEEAYSRARLV
;
A
#
# COMPACT_ATOMS: atom_id res chain seq x y z
N MET A 1 1.32 -3.16 26.21
CA MET A 1 1.80 -3.68 24.91
C MET A 1 0.96 -4.89 24.59
N SER A 2 0.06 -4.79 23.60
CA SER A 2 -0.82 -5.90 23.22
C SER A 2 -0.05 -6.87 22.32
N PRO A 3 -0.03 -8.18 22.62
CA PRO A 3 0.68 -9.20 21.84
C PRO A 3 -0.09 -9.70 20.59
N ASP A 4 -1.14 -8.98 20.16
CA ASP A 4 -1.97 -9.34 18.99
C ASP A 4 -1.44 -8.69 17.68
N ASP A 5 -0.12 -8.54 17.56
CA ASP A 5 0.53 -7.95 16.37
C ASP A 5 1.42 -8.97 15.63
N GLU A 6 1.51 -10.21 16.14
CA GLU A 6 2.46 -11.23 15.64
C GLU A 6 1.94 -12.03 14.42
N LYS A 7 0.71 -11.78 13.95
CA LYS A 7 0.13 -12.48 12.77
C LYS A 7 -0.19 -11.61 11.56
N ALA A 8 -0.03 -10.29 11.67
CA ALA A 8 0.02 -9.41 10.50
C ALA A 8 1.48 -9.41 10.03
N GLY A 9 1.74 -9.79 8.77
CA GLY A 9 3.10 -9.66 8.25
C GLY A 9 3.53 -8.20 8.40
N LYS A 10 4.75 -7.95 8.88
CA LYS A 10 5.23 -6.59 9.13
C LYS A 10 5.20 -5.79 7.81
N PHE A 11 4.43 -4.71 7.79
CA PHE A 11 4.41 -3.78 6.67
C PHE A 11 5.71 -2.97 6.63
N GLU A 12 6.39 -3.00 5.49
CA GLU A 12 7.65 -2.31 5.25
C GLU A 12 7.49 -1.36 4.07
N TRP A 13 7.57 -0.06 4.35
CA TRP A 13 7.54 0.98 3.33
C TRP A 13 8.96 1.31 2.88
N ILE A 14 9.27 0.98 1.63
CA ILE A 14 10.58 1.19 1.01
C ILE A 14 10.49 2.39 0.07
N VAL A 15 11.41 3.34 0.23
CA VAL A 15 11.62 4.43 -0.73
C VAL A 15 12.65 3.97 -1.76
N PRO A 16 12.28 3.74 -3.03
CA PRO A 16 13.27 3.44 -4.05
C PRO A 16 14.14 4.67 -4.28
N GLN A 17 15.46 4.47 -4.40
CA GLN A 17 16.44 5.56 -4.47
C GLN A 17 16.24 6.50 -5.69
N ASP A 18 15.52 6.02 -6.71
CA ASP A 18 15.25 6.74 -7.97
C ASP A 18 13.76 7.11 -8.16
N ALA A 19 12.87 6.70 -7.26
CA ALA A 19 11.43 6.85 -7.42
C ALA A 19 10.87 7.90 -6.47
N GLY A 20 11.40 9.13 -6.51
CA GLY A 20 11.20 10.19 -5.51
C GLY A 20 9.78 10.32 -4.91
N ASP A 21 8.76 10.15 -5.74
CA ASP A 21 7.34 10.30 -5.40
C ASP A 21 6.58 8.96 -5.19
N ILE A 22 7.29 7.83 -5.20
CA ILE A 22 6.74 6.48 -5.06
C ILE A 22 7.28 5.82 -3.79
N ARG A 23 6.42 5.14 -3.04
CA ARG A 23 6.80 4.25 -1.93
C ARG A 23 6.33 2.84 -2.26
N HIS A 24 7.22 1.87 -2.14
CA HIS A 24 6.87 0.46 -2.27
C HIS A 24 6.43 -0.09 -0.91
N LEU A 25 5.39 -0.91 -0.91
CA LEU A 25 4.94 -1.69 0.22
C LEU A 25 5.42 -3.12 0.05
N SER A 26 6.22 -3.57 1.01
CA SER A 26 6.62 -4.96 1.15
C SER A 26 6.08 -5.53 2.45
N ILE A 27 5.80 -6.82 2.47
CA ILE A 27 5.38 -7.55 3.66
C ILE A 27 6.23 -8.81 3.73
N ASP A 28 6.95 -8.98 4.84
CA ASP A 28 7.87 -10.12 5.03
C ASP A 28 8.86 -10.26 3.86
N GLY A 29 9.41 -9.14 3.38
CA GLY A 29 10.30 -9.11 2.22
C GLY A 29 9.64 -9.31 0.85
N ASN A 30 8.33 -9.57 0.77
CA ASN A 30 7.61 -9.71 -0.49
C ASN A 30 6.96 -8.39 -0.91
N TYR A 31 7.21 -7.95 -2.14
CA TYR A 31 6.53 -6.78 -2.69
C TYR A 31 5.03 -7.07 -2.87
N VAL A 32 4.20 -6.24 -2.24
CA VAL A 32 2.74 -6.36 -2.31
C VAL A 32 2.09 -5.13 -2.92
N GLY A 33 2.78 -4.00 -3.07
CA GLY A 33 2.14 -2.82 -3.63
C GLY A 33 2.99 -1.56 -3.60
N SER A 34 2.37 -0.43 -3.92
CA SER A 34 3.02 0.86 -3.89
C SER A 34 2.01 2.00 -3.77
N ILE A 35 2.47 3.13 -3.24
CA ILE A 35 1.78 4.41 -3.35
C ILE A 35 2.62 5.36 -4.20
N ALA A 36 1.95 6.25 -4.91
CA ALA A 36 2.58 7.27 -5.73
C ALA A 36 1.88 8.61 -5.50
N ARG A 37 2.66 9.67 -5.39
CA ARG A 37 2.14 11.03 -5.40
C ARG A 37 1.84 11.45 -6.84
N ASN A 38 0.67 12.02 -7.07
CA ASN A 38 0.32 12.67 -8.32
C ASN A 38 1.05 14.02 -8.40
N THR A 39 2.17 14.05 -9.10
CA THR A 39 2.97 15.25 -9.34
C THR A 39 2.50 16.05 -10.56
N GLU A 40 1.71 15.43 -11.44
CA GLU A 40 1.18 16.07 -12.65
C GLU A 40 0.06 17.06 -12.34
N ASN A 41 -0.67 16.87 -11.23
CA ASN A 41 -1.71 17.79 -10.80
C ASN A 41 -1.70 17.98 -9.26
N PRO A 42 -0.86 18.89 -8.73
CA PRO A 42 -0.77 19.14 -7.30
C PRO A 42 -2.05 19.76 -6.71
N SER A 43 -2.98 20.24 -7.55
CA SER A 43 -4.29 20.73 -7.12
C SER A 43 -5.36 19.63 -7.09
N ALA A 44 -5.02 18.38 -7.41
CA ALA A 44 -5.93 17.27 -7.22
C ALA A 44 -6.28 17.12 -5.74
N GLN A 45 -7.58 16.94 -5.45
CA GLN A 45 -8.09 16.76 -4.09
C GLN A 45 -7.40 15.56 -3.39
N HIS A 46 -7.11 14.50 -4.15
CA HIS A 46 -6.34 13.35 -3.67
C HIS A 46 -4.97 13.32 -4.35
N GLN A 47 -3.94 13.82 -3.66
CA GLN A 47 -2.58 13.90 -4.20
C GLN A 47 -1.86 12.55 -4.18
N TRP A 48 -2.38 11.53 -3.50
CA TRP A 48 -1.74 10.22 -3.39
C TRP A 48 -2.64 9.12 -3.93
N SER A 49 -2.07 8.26 -4.77
CA SER A 49 -2.73 7.04 -5.23
C SER A 49 -2.02 5.83 -4.65
N TRP A 50 -2.76 4.82 -4.24
CA TRP A 50 -2.22 3.58 -3.69
C TRP A 50 -2.73 2.37 -4.44
N ARG A 51 -1.92 1.32 -4.48
CA ARG A 51 -2.26 0.04 -5.10
C ARG A 51 -1.59 -1.10 -4.34
N VAL A 52 -2.36 -2.13 -4.00
CA VAL A 52 -1.87 -3.38 -3.42
C VAL A 52 -2.37 -4.59 -4.20
N THR A 53 -1.55 -5.63 -4.24
CA THR A 53 -1.76 -6.88 -4.94
C THR A 53 -1.67 -7.99 -3.91
N ILE A 54 -2.71 -8.81 -3.83
CA ILE A 54 -2.78 -9.92 -2.87
C ILE A 54 -2.33 -11.18 -3.60
N GLY A 55 -1.22 -11.76 -3.16
CA GLY A 55 -0.51 -12.84 -3.87
C GLY A 55 -1.08 -14.26 -3.68
N ASP A 56 -2.17 -14.42 -2.91
CA ASP A 56 -2.66 -15.75 -2.50
C ASP A 56 -3.77 -16.31 -3.41
N SER A 57 -4.44 -15.46 -4.20
CA SER A 57 -5.45 -15.94 -5.13
C SER A 57 -4.78 -16.43 -6.41
N ILE A 58 -4.99 -17.71 -6.74
CA ILE A 58 -4.75 -18.32 -8.06
C ILE A 58 -5.31 -17.44 -9.21
N ASP A 59 -6.28 -16.58 -8.91
CA ASP A 59 -6.68 -15.40 -9.66
C ASP A 59 -5.88 -14.16 -9.26
N ARG A 60 -4.82 -13.83 -10.02
CA ARG A 60 -4.08 -12.54 -9.98
C ARG A 60 -4.94 -11.32 -10.38
N ASN A 61 -6.26 -11.32 -10.14
CA ASN A 61 -7.19 -10.54 -10.95
C ASN A 61 -7.81 -9.31 -10.28
N MET A 62 -7.49 -8.99 -9.02
CA MET A 62 -7.96 -7.71 -8.45
C MET A 62 -6.88 -6.97 -7.65
N PRO A 63 -6.10 -6.10 -8.30
CA PRO A 63 -5.33 -5.11 -7.58
C PRO A 63 -6.30 -4.17 -6.85
N LEU A 64 -6.19 -4.08 -5.52
CA LEU A 64 -6.92 -3.09 -4.75
C LEU A 64 -6.21 -1.76 -4.94
N ALA A 65 -6.96 -0.73 -5.31
CA ALA A 65 -6.41 0.59 -5.53
C ALA A 65 -7.37 1.65 -4.99
N GLY A 66 -6.80 2.79 -4.63
CA GLY A 66 -7.56 3.93 -4.18
C GLY A 66 -6.74 5.20 -4.22
N GLN A 67 -7.37 6.29 -3.80
CA GLN A 67 -6.75 7.60 -3.71
C GLN A 67 -6.89 8.12 -2.28
N ALA A 68 -5.98 8.99 -1.88
CA ALA A 68 -5.96 9.64 -0.58
C ALA A 68 -5.35 11.04 -0.70
N ASP A 69 -5.69 11.88 0.27
CA ASP A 69 -5.25 13.27 0.33
C ASP A 69 -3.75 13.37 0.64
N ASP A 70 -3.24 12.49 1.51
CA ASP A 70 -1.87 12.54 2.04
C ASP A 70 -1.16 11.17 2.04
N GLU A 71 0.18 11.17 2.13
CA GLU A 71 1.02 9.97 2.13
C GLU A 71 0.60 8.98 3.22
N GLN A 72 0.40 9.45 4.45
CA GLN A 72 0.03 8.58 5.57
C GLN A 72 -1.35 7.96 5.39
N ALA A 73 -2.31 8.71 4.82
CA ALA A 73 -3.64 8.20 4.51
C ALA A 73 -3.58 7.13 3.42
N ALA A 74 -2.76 7.33 2.38
CA ALA A 74 -2.53 6.34 1.33
C ALA A 74 -1.87 5.07 1.87
N LYS A 75 -0.86 5.22 2.73
CA LYS A 75 -0.18 4.08 3.39
C LYS A 75 -1.15 3.27 4.22
N LYS A 76 -1.87 3.93 5.13
CA LYS A 76 -2.86 3.30 6.00
C LYS A 76 -3.97 2.62 5.19
N ALA A 77 -4.52 3.29 4.17
CA ALA A 77 -5.55 2.70 3.32
C ALA A 77 -5.06 1.45 2.57
N ALA A 78 -3.81 1.45 2.10
CA ALA A 78 -3.19 0.29 1.47
C ALA A 78 -3.00 -0.88 2.44
N GLU A 79 -2.51 -0.61 3.65
CA GLU A 79 -2.32 -1.61 4.72
C GLU A 79 -3.66 -2.20 5.18
N GLU A 80 -4.68 -1.36 5.37
CA GLU A 80 -6.05 -1.77 5.72
C GLU A 80 -6.69 -2.60 4.60
N ALA A 81 -6.54 -2.18 3.34
CA ALA A 81 -7.05 -2.93 2.20
C ALA A 81 -6.39 -4.32 2.08
N TYR A 82 -5.06 -4.39 2.26
CA TYR A 82 -4.32 -5.64 2.26
C TYR A 82 -4.78 -6.57 3.40
N SER A 83 -4.88 -6.03 4.62
CA SER A 83 -5.30 -6.79 5.80
C SER A 83 -6.72 -7.32 5.65
N ARG A 84 -7.64 -6.49 5.16
CA ARG A 84 -9.04 -6.89 4.89
C ARG A 84 -9.13 -7.99 3.84
N ALA A 85 -8.33 -7.90 2.78
CA ALA A 85 -8.36 -8.89 1.71
C ALA A 85 -7.73 -10.23 2.07
N ARG A 86 -6.79 -10.26 3.03
CA ARG A 86 -6.19 -11.48 3.57
C ARG A 86 -7.07 -12.19 4.61
N LEU A 87 -8.07 -11.50 5.17
CA LEU A 87 -9.03 -12.06 6.14
C LEU A 87 -10.26 -12.71 5.49
N VAL A 88 -10.41 -12.58 4.17
CA VAL A 88 -11.48 -13.19 3.37
C VAL A 88 -11.00 -14.52 2.80
#